data_AF-A0A7J9YVF5-F1
#
_entry.id   AF-A0A7J9YVF5-F1
#
_cell.length_a   1.000
_cell.length_b   1.000
_cell.length_c   1.000
_cell.angle_alpha   90.00
_cell.angle_beta   90.00
_cell.angle_gamma   90.00
#
_symmetry.space_group_name_H-M   'P 1'
#
loop_
_entity.id
_entity.type
_entity.pdbx_description
1 polymer ?
#
loop_
_entity_poly.entity_id
_entity_poly.type
_entity_poly.pdbx_seq_one_letter_code
_entity_poly.pdbx_strand_id
1 'polypeptide(L)' 'MVLEEFAPALERRAEDPGRAWPSRLRVKGVRGAPGVWEMTWSFADPDGRATWEWIKIDSETAIRWRRIGTHAIFAEP' A
#
# COMPACT_ATOMS: atom_id res chain seq x y z
N MET A 1 -11.59 7.46 5.66
CA MET A 1 -11.49 5.99 5.84
C MET A 1 -10.13 5.41 5.44
N VAL A 2 -9.73 5.34 4.16
CA VAL A 2 -8.43 4.70 3.81
C VAL A 2 -7.23 5.55 4.19
N LEU A 3 -7.24 6.85 3.83
CA LEU A 3 -6.13 7.76 4.13
C LEU A 3 -5.88 7.91 5.64
N GLU A 4 -6.96 8.05 6.41
CA GLU A 4 -6.93 8.17 7.88
C GLU A 4 -6.31 6.96 8.57
N GLU A 5 -6.21 5.84 7.87
CA GLU A 5 -5.75 4.59 8.42
C GLU A 5 -4.43 4.11 7.83
N PHE A 6 -4.22 4.38 6.56
CA PHE A 6 -3.02 3.98 5.83
C PHE A 6 -1.85 4.92 6.12
N ALA A 7 -2.08 6.24 6.16
CA ALA A 7 -0.99 7.20 6.45
C ALA A 7 -0.39 6.97 7.86
N PRO A 8 -1.18 6.84 8.95
CA PRO A 8 -0.61 6.52 10.26
C PRO A 8 0.02 5.12 10.33
N ALA A 9 -0.40 4.18 9.47
CA ALA A 9 0.23 2.87 9.41
C ALA A 9 1.59 2.92 8.71
N LEU A 10 1.74 3.76 7.67
CA LEU A 10 3.01 4.04 7.03
C LEU A 10 4.01 4.63 8.03
N GLU A 11 3.61 5.66 8.78
CA GLU A 11 4.47 6.31 9.79
C GLU A 11 5.00 5.30 10.82
N ARG A 12 4.11 4.52 11.42
CA ARG A 12 4.50 3.47 12.39
C ARG A 12 5.45 2.43 11.79
N ARG A 13 5.30 2.11 10.50
CA ARG A 13 6.17 1.16 9.78
C ARG A 13 7.50 1.77 9.37
N ALA A 14 7.56 3.08 9.14
CA ALA A 14 8.80 3.79 8.88
C ALA A 14 9.67 3.86 10.15
N GLU A 15 9.04 3.95 11.32
CA GLU A 15 9.68 3.88 12.63
C GLU A 15 10.07 2.45 13.03
N ASP A 16 9.16 1.49 12.82
CA ASP A 16 9.34 0.07 13.13
C ASP A 16 8.95 -0.81 11.92
N PRO A 17 9.91 -1.24 11.09
CA PRO A 17 9.64 -2.09 9.92
C PRO A 17 8.97 -3.43 10.26
N GLY A 18 9.10 -3.91 11.49
CA GLY A 18 8.47 -5.13 11.98
C GLY A 18 6.99 -4.96 12.33
N ARG A 19 6.49 -3.72 12.43
CA ARG A 19 5.11 -3.43 12.82
C ARG A 19 4.12 -4.05 11.84
N ALA A 20 3.09 -4.70 12.39
CA ALA A 20 2.01 -5.26 11.60
C ALA A 20 1.15 -4.17 10.96
N TRP A 21 0.66 -4.43 9.75
CA TRP A 21 -0.33 -3.59 9.10
C TRP A 21 -1.72 -3.78 9.72
N PRO A 22 -2.59 -2.75 9.69
CA PRO A 22 -3.99 -2.93 9.98
C PRO A 22 -4.61 -4.01 9.07
N SER A 23 -5.24 -5.03 9.66
CA SER A 23 -5.78 -6.20 8.95
C SER A 23 -6.74 -5.83 7.82
N ARG A 24 -7.55 -4.78 8.03
CA ARG A 24 -8.51 -4.24 7.05
C ARG A 24 -7.89 -3.71 5.76
N LEU A 25 -6.61 -3.33 5.75
CA LEU A 25 -5.88 -2.86 4.55
C LEU A 25 -5.21 -4.00 3.78
N ARG A 26 -5.17 -5.22 4.36
CA ARG A 26 -4.68 -6.46 3.73
C ARG A 26 -3.36 -6.28 2.97
N VAL A 27 -2.43 -5.53 3.58
CA VAL A 27 -1.17 -5.16 2.93
C VAL A 27 -0.24 -6.36 2.89
N LYS A 28 0.34 -6.65 1.71
CA LYS A 28 1.33 -7.70 1.51
C LYS A 28 2.37 -7.30 0.46
N GLY A 29 3.53 -7.93 0.50
CA GLY A 29 4.55 -7.76 -0.53
C GLY A 29 4.12 -8.43 -1.84
N VAL A 30 4.38 -7.79 -2.97
CA VAL A 30 4.08 -8.35 -4.28
C VAL A 30 5.11 -9.42 -4.63
N ARG A 31 4.65 -10.64 -4.90
CA ARG A 31 5.52 -11.75 -5.28
C ARG A 31 6.24 -11.43 -6.59
N GLY A 32 7.57 -11.60 -6.62
CA GLY A 32 8.39 -11.32 -7.80
C GLY A 32 8.75 -9.84 -8.01
N ALA A 33 8.29 -8.94 -7.13
CA ALA A 33 8.63 -7.51 -7.16
C ALA A 33 9.10 -7.03 -5.77
N PRO A 34 10.37 -7.30 -5.38
CA PRO A 34 10.91 -6.86 -4.10
C PRO A 34 10.76 -5.34 -3.91
N GLY A 35 10.35 -4.92 -2.71
CA GLY A 35 10.12 -3.51 -2.38
C GLY A 35 8.75 -2.95 -2.81
N VAL A 36 7.98 -3.69 -3.63
CA VAL A 36 6.62 -3.34 -4.00
C VAL A 36 5.62 -4.02 -3.06
N TRP A 37 4.64 -3.24 -2.63
CA TRP A 37 3.56 -3.66 -1.75
C TRP A 37 2.22 -3.49 -2.46
N GLU A 38 1.27 -4.36 -2.15
CA GLU A 38 -0.14 -4.19 -2.51
C GLU A 38 -0.97 -3.95 -1.24
N MET A 39 -2.05 -3.20 -1.37
CA MET A 39 -3.11 -3.10 -0.37
C MET A 39 -4.47 -3.36 -1.02
N THR A 40 -5.43 -3.83 -0.22
CA THR A 40 -6.83 -3.91 -0.63
C THR A 40 -7.70 -3.39 0.50
N TRP A 41 -8.63 -2.49 0.20
CA TRP A 41 -9.59 -1.93 1.16
C TRP A 41 -11.02 -2.05 0.63
N SER A 42 -12.00 -1.98 1.55
CA SER A 42 -13.40 -2.34 1.31
C SER A 42 -13.60 -3.84 1.04
N PHE A 43 -14.81 -4.33 1.32
CA PHE A 43 -15.36 -5.63 0.88
C PHE A 43 -16.69 -5.43 0.12
N ALA A 44 -17.14 -4.18 -0.01
CA ALA A 44 -18.31 -3.83 -0.80
C ALA A 44 -17.84 -3.51 -2.21
N ASP A 45 -18.40 -4.23 -3.18
CA ASP A 45 -18.01 -4.17 -4.58
C ASP A 45 -18.14 -2.73 -5.13
N PRO A 46 -17.09 -2.15 -5.73
CA PRO A 46 -15.77 -2.75 -5.96
C PRO A 46 -14.74 -2.46 -4.85
N ASP A 47 -14.02 -3.52 -4.44
CA ASP A 47 -12.83 -3.42 -3.61
C ASP A 47 -11.80 -2.48 -4.25
N GLY A 48 -11.29 -1.54 -3.45
CA GLY A 48 -10.17 -0.70 -3.85
C GLY A 48 -8.84 -1.44 -3.67
N ARG A 49 -7.96 -1.33 -4.67
CA ARG A 49 -6.63 -1.93 -4.70
C ARG A 49 -5.61 -0.90 -5.11
N ALA A 50 -4.43 -0.98 -4.51
CA ALA A 50 -3.31 -0.16 -4.93
C ALA A 50 -1.98 -0.89 -4.74
N THR A 51 -1.04 -0.64 -5.65
CA THR A 51 0.36 -1.01 -5.51
C THR A 51 1.20 0.22 -5.29
N TRP A 52 2.21 0.10 -4.43
CA TRP A 52 3.06 1.20 -4.03
C TRP A 52 4.42 0.69 -3.60
N GLU A 53 5.39 1.60 -3.49
CA GLU A 53 6.71 1.31 -2.94
C GLU A 53 7.19 2.48 -2.09
N TRP A 54 8.12 2.20 -1.18
CA TRP A 54 8.81 3.24 -0.43
C TRP A 54 9.82 3.95 -1.32
N ILE A 55 9.88 5.27 -1.22
CA ILE A 55 10.87 6.12 -1.88
C ILE A 55 11.45 7.13 -0.88
N LYS A 56 12.56 7.76 -1.29
CA LYS A 56 13.14 8.90 -0.59
C LYS A 56 13.01 10.15 -1.48
N ILE A 57 12.49 11.24 -0.92
CA ILE A 57 12.48 12.57 -1.54
C ILE A 57 13.20 13.49 -0.56
N ASP A 58 14.34 14.04 -0.94
CA ASP A 58 15.14 14.94 -0.09
C ASP A 58 15.38 14.39 1.33
N SER A 59 15.68 13.09 1.42
CA SER A 59 15.85 12.31 2.67
C SER A 59 14.57 11.97 3.45
N GLU A 60 13.44 12.58 3.09
CA GLU A 60 12.13 12.24 3.64
C GLU A 60 11.62 10.92 3.07
N THR A 61 11.02 10.11 3.93
CA THR A 61 10.38 8.86 3.52
C THR A 61 9.01 9.18 2.93
N ALA A 62 8.80 8.78 1.69
CA ALA A 62 7.52 8.90 1.01
C ALA A 62 7.12 7.56 0.37
N ILE A 63 5.91 7.51 -0.17
CA ILE A 63 5.49 6.40 -1.02
C ILE A 63 5.26 6.88 -2.44
N ARG A 64 5.57 6.03 -3.40
CA ARG A 64 5.16 6.20 -4.80
C ARG A 64 4.01 5.26 -5.07
N TRP A 65 2.87 5.82 -5.45
CA TRP A 65 1.77 5.07 -6.03
C TRP A 65 2.17 4.56 -7.41
N ARG A 66 1.98 3.27 -7.67
CA ARG A 66 2.25 2.65 -8.98
C ARG A 66 0.95 2.45 -9.77
N ARG A 67 -0.05 1.86 -9.12
CA ARG A 67 -1.41 1.67 -9.64
C ARG A 67 -2.41 1.86 -8.52
N ILE A 68 -3.55 2.48 -8.82
CA ILE A 68 -4.68 2.65 -7.92
C ILE A 68 -5.95 2.36 -8.72
N GLY A 69 -6.84 1.53 -8.20
CA GLY A 69 -8.09 1.20 -8.88
C GLY A 69 -8.81 0.05 -8.22
N THR A 70 -9.44 -0.79 -9.02
CA THR A 70 -10.11 -2.02 -8.58
C THR A 70 -9.36 -3.23 -9.13
N HIS A 71 -10.02 -4.36 -9.39
CA HIS A 71 -9.37 -5.53 -10.01
C HIS A 71 -8.82 -5.26 -11.43
N ALA A 72 -9.26 -4.18 -12.09
CA ALA A 72 -8.86 -3.83 -13.45
C ALA A 72 -7.36 -3.44 -13.59
N ILE A 73 -6.65 -3.15 -12.49
CA ILE A 73 -5.25 -2.73 -12.54
C ILE A 73 -4.26 -3.80 -13.03
N PHE A 74 -4.72 -5.06 -13.17
CA PHE A 74 -3.92 -6.15 -13.74
C PHE A 74 -4.08 -6.31 -15.26
N ALA A 75 -5.02 -5.60 -15.89
CA ALA A 75 -5.31 -5.74 -17.32
C ALA A 75 -4.30 -5.04 -18.22
N GLU A 76 -3.68 -3.95 -17.75
CA GLU A 76 -2.67 -3.17 -18.46
C GLU A 76 -1.53 -2.83 -17.49
N PRO A 77 -0.49 -3.70 -17.38
CA PRO A 77 0.56 -3.57 -16.39
C PRO A 77 1.43 -2.31 -16.55
#